data_AF-A0A7Y0PAD4-F1
#
_entry.id   AF-A0A7Y0PAD4-F1
#
_cell.length_a   1.000
_cell.length_b   1.000
_cell.length_c   1.000
_cell.angle_alpha   90.00
_cell.angle_beta   90.00
_cell.angle_gamma   90.00
#
_symmetry.space_group_name_H-M   'P 1'
#
loop_
_entity.id
_entity.type
_entity.pdbx_description
1 polymer ?
#
loop_
_entity_poly.entity_id
_entity_poly.type
_entity_poly.pdbx_seq_one_letter_code
_entity_poly.pdbx_strand_id
1 'polypeptide(L)'
;MSSQLLGAYVLGVLDRQQQEVLRVHLDDCASCRREVDDLREMEAALGEIPPEAFLDGPPPDGELLLQKTLRQVRDEHRDRARQRRTIRIAVGVAAGLLALAGGLIAGRLTTPDVSLITTGTAATPTLPGTRTGAATDPATGATMSVSVRPAAGWVRVHAEVGAVPAGEECRLVVVAPDGTREPAGSWLTSADTAVVDGAALMDPASVARVQAETYAGQILVSVPV
;
A
#
# COMPACT_ATOMS: atom_id res chain seq x y z
N MET A 1 47.25 -8.26 -18.02
CA MET A 1 46.16 -8.14 -19.01
C MET A 1 44.87 -7.95 -18.24
N SER A 2 43.99 -7.03 -18.66
CA SER A 2 42.70 -6.80 -17.99
C SER A 2 41.70 -7.87 -18.41
N SER A 3 40.98 -8.48 -17.46
CA SER A 3 39.97 -9.54 -17.69
C SER A 3 38.92 -9.18 -18.77
N GLN A 4 38.60 -7.88 -18.91
CA GLN A 4 37.71 -7.35 -19.94
C GLN A 4 38.16 -7.67 -21.39
N LEU A 5 39.47 -7.72 -21.67
CA LEU A 5 39.99 -8.03 -23.02
C LEU A 5 39.87 -9.52 -23.36
N LEU A 6 39.93 -10.41 -22.37
CA LEU A 6 39.75 -11.85 -22.57
C LEU A 6 38.28 -12.17 -22.84
N GLY A 7 37.34 -11.50 -22.16
CA GLY A 7 35.91 -11.61 -22.47
C GLY A 7 35.59 -11.15 -23.89
N ALA A 8 36.13 -10.00 -24.33
CA ALA A 8 35.97 -9.52 -25.69
C ALA A 8 36.56 -10.48 -26.75
N TYR A 9 37.65 -11.18 -26.42
CA TYR A 9 38.26 -12.20 -27.28
C TYR A 9 37.38 -13.45 -27.40
N VAL A 10 36.81 -13.94 -26.29
CA VAL A 10 35.91 -15.11 -26.28
C VAL A 10 34.65 -14.82 -27.10
N LEU A 11 34.04 -13.65 -26.92
CA LEU A 11 32.85 -13.21 -27.66
C LEU A 11 33.13 -12.83 -29.13
N GLY A 12 34.39 -12.87 -29.59
CA GLY A 12 34.76 -12.58 -30.98
C GLY A 12 34.57 -11.13 -31.42
N VAL A 13 34.56 -10.17 -30.49
CA VAL A 13 34.29 -8.75 -30.78
C VAL A 13 35.56 -7.90 -30.92
N LEU A 14 36.74 -8.49 -30.76
CA LEU A 14 38.02 -7.81 -30.98
C LEU A 14 38.32 -7.62 -32.46
N ASP A 15 39.03 -6.53 -32.79
CA ASP A 15 39.58 -6.36 -34.14
C ASP A 15 40.73 -7.35 -34.41
N ARG A 16 41.11 -7.51 -35.69
CA ARG A 16 42.14 -8.46 -36.10
C ARG A 16 43.51 -8.19 -35.45
N GLN A 17 43.88 -6.92 -35.29
CA GLN A 17 45.16 -6.52 -34.72
C GLN A 17 45.22 -6.85 -33.21
N GLN A 18 44.14 -6.57 -32.48
CA GLN A 18 43.98 -6.92 -31.08
C GLN A 18 43.98 -8.42 -30.85
N GLN A 19 43.34 -9.18 -31.75
CA GLN A 19 43.29 -10.63 -31.68
C GLN A 19 44.69 -11.26 -31.86
N GLU A 20 45.50 -10.76 -32.79
CA GLU A 20 46.87 -11.25 -33.01
C GLU A 20 47.77 -11.01 -31.80
N VAL A 21 47.75 -9.79 -31.24
CA VAL A 21 48.52 -9.44 -30.03
C VAL A 21 48.15 -10.36 -28.87
N LEU A 22 46.85 -10.62 -28.69
CA LEU A 22 46.38 -11.47 -27.62
C LEU A 22 46.72 -12.95 -27.84
N ARG A 23 46.68 -13.45 -29.08
CA ARG A 23 47.10 -14.83 -29.40
C ARG A 23 48.56 -15.07 -29.04
N VAL A 24 49.46 -14.16 -29.41
CA VAL A 24 50.88 -14.24 -29.03
C VAL A 24 51.03 -14.29 -27.51
N HIS A 25 50.27 -13.50 -26.76
CA HIS A 25 50.30 -13.55 -25.30
C HIS A 25 49.76 -14.87 -24.73
N LEU A 26 48.71 -15.43 -25.34
CA LEU A 26 48.13 -16.70 -24.92
C LEU A 26 49.05 -17.88 -25.17
N ASP A 27 50.01 -17.80 -26.10
CA ASP A 27 51.01 -18.85 -26.31
C ASP A 27 51.95 -18.96 -25.09
N ASP A 28 52.29 -17.83 -24.47
CA ASP A 28 53.26 -17.78 -23.37
C ASP A 28 52.62 -17.77 -21.96
N CYS A 29 51.32 -17.46 -21.82
CA CYS A 29 50.68 -17.27 -20.52
C CYS A 29 49.63 -18.35 -20.17
N ALA A 30 50.01 -19.31 -19.33
CA ALA A 30 49.12 -20.39 -18.88
C ALA A 30 47.92 -19.91 -18.03
N SER A 31 48.03 -18.81 -17.29
CA SER A 31 46.90 -18.29 -16.51
C SER A 31 45.82 -17.67 -17.38
N CYS A 32 46.21 -16.92 -18.41
CA CYS A 32 45.26 -16.32 -19.35
C CYS A 32 44.57 -17.38 -20.21
N ARG A 33 45.26 -18.48 -20.56
CA ARG A 33 44.62 -19.63 -21.21
C ARG A 33 43.50 -20.23 -20.36
N ARG A 34 43.77 -20.46 -19.06
CA ARG A 34 42.74 -20.96 -18.13
C ARG A 34 41.54 -20.02 -18.05
N GLU A 35 41.77 -18.71 -17.94
CA GLU A 35 40.67 -17.73 -17.90
C GLU A 35 39.84 -17.72 -19.20
N VAL A 36 40.47 -17.91 -20.36
CA VAL A 36 39.74 -18.06 -21.64
C VAL A 36 38.90 -19.34 -21.67
N ASP A 37 39.42 -20.44 -21.14
CA ASP A 37 38.70 -21.71 -21.08
C ASP A 37 37.49 -21.62 -20.14
N ASP A 38 37.66 -21.02 -18.95
CA ASP A 38 36.58 -20.76 -17.99
C ASP A 38 35.46 -19.90 -18.61
N LEU A 39 35.83 -18.86 -19.36
CA LEU A 39 34.88 -17.97 -20.03
C LEU A 39 34.12 -18.67 -21.18
N ARG A 40 34.77 -19.57 -21.93
CA ARG A 40 34.12 -20.36 -22.99
C ARG A 40 33.13 -21.39 -22.44
N GLU A 41 33.42 -21.99 -21.29
CA GLU A 41 32.49 -22.89 -20.61
C GLU A 41 31.21 -22.13 -20.20
N MET A 42 31.37 -20.92 -19.64
CA MET A 42 30.24 -20.07 -19.31
C MET A 42 29.44 -19.63 -20.54
N GLU A 43 30.11 -19.27 -21.64
CA GLU A 43 29.44 -18.95 -22.91
C GLU A 43 28.62 -20.13 -23.43
N ALA A 44 29.17 -21.34 -23.40
CA ALA A 44 28.47 -22.56 -23.83
C ALA A 44 27.22 -22.81 -22.98
N ALA A 45 27.31 -22.67 -21.66
CA ALA A 45 26.16 -22.81 -20.75
C ALA A 45 25.06 -21.75 -21.01
N LEU A 46 25.45 -20.54 -21.41
CA LEU A 46 24.51 -19.46 -21.75
C LEU A 46 23.96 -19.58 -23.18
N GLY A 47 24.66 -20.28 -24.08
CA GLY A 47 24.24 -20.51 -25.46
C GLY A 47 23.11 -21.54 -25.59
N GLU A 48 22.86 -22.35 -24.56
CA GLU A 48 21.77 -23.34 -24.51
C GLU A 48 20.40 -22.73 -24.20
N ILE A 49 20.08 -21.56 -24.76
CA ILE A 49 18.73 -21.00 -24.66
C ILE A 49 17.88 -21.63 -25.76
N PRO A 50 16.84 -22.43 -25.42
CA PRO A 50 15.96 -23.03 -26.41
C PRO A 50 15.20 -21.93 -27.17
N PRO A 51 14.91 -22.09 -28.48
CA PRO A 51 14.16 -21.12 -29.29
C PRO A 51 12.82 -20.76 -28.66
N GLU A 52 12.21 -21.64 -27.88
CA GLU A 52 10.97 -21.42 -27.14
C GLU A 52 11.09 -20.39 -25.99
N ALA A 53 12.30 -20.13 -25.50
CA ALA A 53 12.58 -19.10 -24.50
C ALA A 53 12.79 -17.71 -25.14
N PHE A 54 12.99 -17.64 -26.46
CA PHE A 54 12.93 -16.40 -27.21
C PHE A 54 11.46 -16.02 -27.43
N LEU A 55 10.84 -15.45 -26.41
CA LEU A 55 9.56 -14.79 -26.58
C LEU A 55 9.79 -13.51 -27.40
N ASP A 56 9.23 -13.44 -28.61
CA ASP A 56 9.26 -12.29 -29.54
C ASP A 56 8.50 -11.04 -29.01
N GLY A 57 8.55 -10.81 -27.71
CA GLY A 57 7.77 -9.81 -27.01
C GLY A 57 6.36 -10.30 -26.65
N PRO A 58 5.53 -9.42 -26.08
CA PRO A 58 4.16 -9.74 -25.73
C PRO A 58 3.38 -10.18 -26.98
N PRO A 59 2.43 -11.12 -26.87
CA PRO A 59 1.63 -11.58 -28.00
C PRO A 59 0.94 -10.39 -28.70
N PRO A 60 0.66 -10.47 -30.01
CA PRO A 60 0.14 -9.35 -30.80
C PRO A 60 -1.15 -8.75 -30.23
N ASP A 61 -1.95 -9.54 -29.51
CA ASP A 61 -3.19 -9.10 -28.84
C ASP A 61 -3.08 -8.97 -27.31
N GLY A 62 -1.88 -9.07 -26.74
CA GLY A 62 -1.64 -9.04 -25.30
C GLY A 62 -2.15 -7.77 -24.63
N GLU A 63 -1.99 -6.63 -25.30
CA GLU A 63 -2.47 -5.32 -24.83
C GLU A 63 -4.02 -5.26 -24.80
N LEU A 64 -4.68 -5.79 -25.84
CA LEU A 64 -6.15 -5.84 -25.88
C LEU A 64 -6.72 -6.76 -24.81
N LEU A 65 -6.09 -7.93 -24.61
CA LEU A 65 -6.46 -8.88 -23.56
C LEU A 65 -6.25 -8.27 -22.16
N LEU A 66 -5.15 -7.56 -21.94
CA LEU A 66 -4.89 -6.84 -20.70
C LEU A 66 -5.96 -5.79 -20.44
N GLN A 67 -6.24 -4.92 -21.41
CA GLN A 67 -7.27 -3.89 -21.28
C GLN A 67 -8.66 -4.48 -21.03
N LYS A 68 -9.02 -5.57 -21.71
CA LYS A 68 -10.31 -6.25 -21.50
C LYS A 68 -10.40 -6.83 -20.09
N THR A 69 -9.32 -7.45 -19.62
CA THR A 69 -9.24 -8.03 -18.27
C THR A 69 -9.36 -6.94 -17.20
N LEU A 70 -8.64 -5.84 -17.35
CA LEU A 70 -8.70 -4.70 -16.42
C LEU A 70 -10.10 -4.06 -16.39
N ARG A 71 -10.77 -3.92 -17.55
CA ARG A 71 -12.16 -3.44 -17.59
C ARG A 71 -13.11 -4.39 -16.88
N GLN A 72 -13.00 -5.69 -17.16
CA GLN A 72 -13.83 -6.71 -16.54
C GLN A 72 -13.69 -6.73 -15.01
N VAL A 73 -12.46 -6.68 -14.49
CA VAL A 73 -12.19 -6.62 -13.05
C VAL A 73 -12.82 -5.36 -12.44
N ARG A 74 -12.65 -4.20 -13.08
CA ARG A 74 -13.22 -2.93 -12.60
C ARG A 74 -14.76 -2.95 -12.56
N ASP A 75 -15.39 -3.52 -13.58
CA ASP A 75 -16.85 -3.60 -13.65
C ASP A 75 -17.39 -4.58 -12.59
N GLU A 76 -16.71 -5.71 -12.37
CA GLU A 76 -17.06 -6.66 -11.32
C GLU A 76 -16.96 -6.03 -9.91
N HIS A 77 -15.94 -5.20 -9.68
CA HIS A 77 -15.82 -4.44 -8.43
C HIS A 77 -16.96 -3.42 -8.25
N ARG A 78 -17.37 -2.73 -9.33
CA ARG A 78 -18.48 -1.76 -9.29
C ARG A 78 -19.82 -2.44 -9.02
N ASP A 79 -20.08 -3.58 -9.63
CA ASP A 79 -21.33 -4.31 -9.43
C ASP A 79 -21.43 -4.87 -8.00
N ARG A 80 -20.34 -5.41 -7.46
CA ARG A 80 -20.27 -5.82 -6.04
C ARG A 80 -20.49 -4.63 -5.10
N ALA A 81 -19.92 -3.46 -5.41
CA ALA A 81 -20.13 -2.26 -4.60
C ALA A 81 -21.59 -1.77 -4.65
N ARG A 82 -22.21 -1.77 -5.84
CA ARG A 82 -23.63 -1.44 -6.03
C ARG A 82 -24.53 -2.39 -5.26
N GLN A 83 -24.30 -3.70 -5.37
CA GLN A 83 -25.07 -4.72 -4.65
C GLN A 83 -24.95 -4.57 -3.12
N ARG A 84 -23.74 -4.28 -2.61
CA ARG A 84 -23.55 -3.98 -1.18
C ARG A 84 -24.30 -2.73 -0.75
N ARG A 85 -24.34 -1.69 -1.59
CA ARG A 85 -25.09 -0.45 -1.33
C ARG A 85 -26.60 -0.71 -1.30
N THR A 86 -27.15 -1.47 -2.24
CA THR A 86 -28.59 -1.80 -2.27
C THR A 86 -28.99 -2.64 -1.06
N ILE A 87 -28.17 -3.61 -0.65
CA ILE A 87 -28.42 -4.42 0.56
C ILE A 87 -28.42 -3.52 1.81
N ARG A 88 -27.45 -2.61 1.96
CA ARG A 88 -27.40 -1.67 3.09
C ARG A 88 -28.63 -0.75 3.14
N ILE A 89 -29.07 -0.23 1.99
CA ILE A 89 -30.28 0.60 1.91
C ILE A 89 -31.52 -0.21 2.32
N ALA A 90 -31.67 -1.44 1.82
CA ALA A 90 -32.79 -2.29 2.17
C ALA A 90 -32.84 -2.63 3.68
N VAL A 91 -31.69 -2.94 4.29
CA VAL A 91 -31.58 -3.17 5.74
C VAL A 91 -31.92 -1.91 6.55
N GLY A 92 -31.46 -0.73 6.10
CA GLY A 92 -31.78 0.55 6.76
C GLY A 92 -33.27 0.88 6.78
N VAL A 93 -33.98 0.65 5.67
CA VAL A 93 -35.43 0.88 5.57
C VAL A 93 -36.21 -0.04 6.50
N ALA A 94 -35.83 -1.32 6.61
CA ALA A 94 -36.48 -2.27 7.50
C ALA A 94 -36.31 -1.91 9.00
N ALA A 95 -35.13 -1.40 9.39
CA ALA A 95 -34.87 -0.96 10.76
C ALA A 95 -35.65 0.32 11.13
N GLY A 96 -35.83 1.26 10.19
CA GLY A 96 -36.62 2.48 10.42
C GLY A 96 -38.11 2.21 10.69
N LEU A 97 -38.69 1.22 10.02
CA LEU A 97 -40.10 0.83 10.23
C LEU A 97 -40.31 0.17 11.61
N LEU A 98 -39.33 -0.56 12.15
CA LEU A 98 -39.39 -1.14 13.49
C LEU A 98 -39.22 -0.09 14.61
N ALA A 99 -38.39 0.93 14.39
CA ALA A 99 -38.17 2.00 15.37
C ALA A 99 -39.41 2.90 15.59
N LEU A 100 -40.22 3.11 14.54
CA LEU A 100 -41.45 3.91 14.64
C LEU A 100 -42.57 3.18 15.41
N ALA A 101 -42.56 1.85 15.46
CA ALA A 101 -43.51 1.08 16.26
C ALA A 101 -43.11 1.00 17.76
N GLY A 102 -41.82 1.05 18.09
CA GLY A 102 -41.32 0.99 19.47
C GLY A 102 -41.38 2.31 20.25
N GLY A 103 -41.42 3.46 19.56
CA GLY A 103 -41.32 4.79 20.17
C GLY A 103 -42.53 5.29 20.96
N LEU A 104 -43.69 4.64 20.89
CA LEU A 104 -44.93 5.13 21.52
C LEU A 104 -45.24 4.58 22.92
N ILE A 105 -44.43 3.65 23.46
CA ILE A 105 -44.70 3.03 24.78
C ILE A 105 -43.77 3.57 25.90
N ALA A 106 -42.63 4.18 25.57
CA ALA A 106 -41.63 4.61 26.57
C ALA A 106 -41.67 6.11 26.94
N GLY A 107 -42.76 6.83 26.63
CA GLY A 107 -42.84 8.29 26.82
C GLY A 107 -43.36 8.76 28.19
N ARG A 108 -43.70 7.86 29.11
CA ARG A 108 -44.22 8.25 30.44
C ARG A 108 -43.70 7.31 31.50
N LEU A 109 -42.62 7.69 32.18
CA LEU A 109 -42.43 7.59 33.64
C LEU A 109 -41.03 8.10 34.02
N THR A 110 -41.03 9.09 34.91
CA THR A 110 -40.01 9.42 35.92
C THR A 110 -38.64 9.96 35.46
N THR A 111 -38.47 11.28 35.59
CA THR A 111 -37.27 11.85 36.21
C THR A 111 -37.15 11.39 37.66
N PRO A 112 -35.98 10.91 38.08
CA PRO A 112 -35.31 11.54 39.21
C PRO A 112 -33.81 11.74 38.98
N ASP A 113 -33.33 12.85 39.52
CA ASP A 113 -31.94 13.16 39.81
C ASP A 113 -31.40 12.16 40.87
N VAL A 114 -30.18 11.64 40.71
CA VAL A 114 -29.20 11.16 41.73
C VAL A 114 -28.13 10.24 41.07
N SER A 115 -26.88 10.68 41.23
CA SER A 115 -25.58 9.98 41.33
C SER A 115 -25.39 8.53 40.88
N LEU A 116 -24.35 8.41 40.03
CA LEU A 116 -23.29 7.37 40.00
C LEU A 116 -23.72 5.90 40.09
N ILE A 117 -23.88 5.26 38.92
CA ILE A 117 -23.51 3.87 38.74
C ILE A 117 -22.72 3.73 37.44
N THR A 118 -21.44 3.38 37.61
CA THR A 118 -20.54 2.87 36.59
C THR A 118 -21.27 1.83 35.73
N THR A 119 -21.52 2.15 34.46
CA THR A 119 -21.75 1.11 33.45
C THR A 119 -20.45 1.03 32.67
N GLY A 120 -19.61 0.08 33.09
CA GLY A 120 -18.38 -0.25 32.36
C GLY A 120 -18.77 -0.58 30.93
N THR A 121 -18.47 0.33 30.01
CA THR A 121 -18.32 -0.02 28.60
C THR A 121 -17.26 -1.10 28.59
N ALA A 122 -17.62 -2.31 28.18
CA ALA A 122 -16.68 -3.39 28.03
C ALA A 122 -15.56 -2.89 27.11
N ALA A 123 -14.41 -2.57 27.71
CA ALA A 123 -13.23 -2.20 26.97
C ALA A 123 -12.86 -3.41 26.14
N THR A 124 -13.03 -3.30 24.82
CA THR A 124 -12.39 -4.18 23.87
C THR A 124 -10.93 -4.30 24.28
N PRO A 125 -10.34 -5.50 24.40
CA PRO A 125 -8.98 -5.64 24.89
C PRO A 125 -8.03 -4.85 23.98
N THR A 126 -7.56 -3.71 24.48
CA THR A 126 -6.53 -2.91 23.84
C THR A 126 -5.25 -3.74 23.87
N LEU A 127 -4.78 -4.15 22.69
CA LEU A 127 -3.48 -4.81 22.56
C LEU A 127 -2.40 -3.93 23.22
N PRO A 128 -1.47 -4.46 24.03
CA PRO A 128 -0.40 -3.69 24.64
C PRO A 128 0.32 -2.82 23.60
N GLY A 129 0.52 -1.54 23.92
CA GLY A 129 1.19 -0.56 23.05
C GLY A 129 0.31 0.10 21.98
N THR A 130 -0.99 -0.20 21.92
CA THR A 130 -1.93 0.54 21.06
C THR A 130 -2.10 1.96 21.58
N ARG A 131 -1.95 2.95 20.69
CA ARG A 131 -2.17 4.37 20.98
C ARG A 131 -3.40 4.87 20.23
N THR A 132 -4.18 5.75 20.84
CA THR A 132 -5.41 6.27 20.26
C THR A 132 -5.48 7.78 20.43
N GLY A 133 -6.02 8.47 19.44
CA GLY A 133 -6.26 9.91 19.50
C GLY A 133 -7.50 10.31 18.72
N ALA A 134 -8.00 11.50 19.00
CA ALA A 134 -9.04 12.13 18.19
C ALA A 134 -8.83 13.64 18.13
N ALA A 135 -9.15 14.25 17.00
CA ALA A 135 -9.10 15.70 16.83
C ALA A 135 -10.13 16.18 15.81
N THR A 136 -10.47 17.46 15.91
CA THR A 136 -11.24 18.22 14.92
C THR A 136 -10.41 19.41 14.52
N ASP A 137 -10.23 19.63 13.22
CA ASP A 137 -9.54 20.80 12.71
C ASP A 137 -10.52 21.99 12.58
N PRO A 138 -10.25 23.14 13.22
CA PRO A 138 -11.18 24.27 13.19
C PRO A 138 -11.19 25.03 11.86
N ALA A 139 -10.15 24.89 11.02
CA ALA A 139 -10.06 25.60 9.74
C ALA A 139 -10.79 24.83 8.63
N THR A 140 -10.67 23.49 8.61
CA THR A 140 -11.33 22.64 7.61
C THR A 140 -12.66 22.06 8.09
N GLY A 141 -12.86 21.97 9.41
CA GLY A 141 -13.99 21.26 10.02
C GLY A 141 -13.84 19.74 10.03
N ALA A 142 -12.76 19.20 9.45
CA ALA A 142 -12.55 17.76 9.35
C ALA A 142 -12.31 17.15 10.74
N THR A 143 -12.86 15.95 10.95
CA THR A 143 -12.70 15.19 12.19
C THR A 143 -11.91 13.91 11.91
N MET A 144 -11.12 13.47 12.88
CA MET A 144 -10.47 12.16 12.81
C MET A 144 -10.36 11.52 14.19
N SER A 145 -10.77 10.25 14.29
CA SER A 145 -10.37 9.35 15.37
C SER A 145 -9.37 8.34 14.79
N VAL A 146 -8.35 7.97 15.54
CA VAL A 146 -7.31 7.04 15.07
C VAL A 146 -6.85 6.11 16.18
N SER A 147 -6.57 4.87 15.81
CA SER A 147 -5.82 3.91 16.61
C SER A 147 -4.59 3.42 15.85
N VAL A 148 -3.45 3.46 16.53
CA VAL A 148 -2.14 3.05 16.01
C VAL A 148 -1.67 1.85 16.82
N ARG A 149 -1.59 0.69 16.18
CA ARG A 149 -1.18 -0.57 16.79
C ARG A 149 0.25 -0.92 16.38
N PRO A 150 1.13 -1.25 17.33
CA PRO A 150 2.50 -1.65 17.02
C PRO A 150 2.53 -2.99 16.28
N ALA A 151 3.50 -3.11 15.37
CA ALA A 151 3.95 -4.36 14.76
C ALA A 151 5.49 -4.36 14.69
N ALA A 152 6.11 -5.47 14.28
CA ALA A 152 7.56 -5.61 14.28
C ALA A 152 8.23 -4.67 13.26
N GLY A 153 8.68 -3.49 13.72
CA GLY A 153 9.35 -2.46 12.92
C GLY A 153 8.42 -1.56 12.11
N TRP A 154 7.10 -1.61 12.33
CA TRP A 154 6.10 -0.82 11.61
C TRP A 154 4.80 -0.68 12.42
N VAL A 155 3.85 0.12 11.95
CA VAL A 155 2.56 0.32 12.64
C VAL A 155 1.35 0.02 11.76
N ARG A 156 0.29 -0.54 12.37
CA ARG A 156 -1.05 -0.60 11.78
C ARG A 156 -1.85 0.62 12.21
N VAL A 157 -2.57 1.23 11.28
CA VAL A 157 -3.41 2.40 11.54
C VAL A 157 -4.85 2.04 11.21
N HIS A 158 -5.77 2.37 12.10
CA HIS A 158 -7.21 2.35 11.84
C HIS A 158 -7.75 3.73 12.17
N ALA A 159 -8.32 4.42 11.20
CA ALA A 159 -8.83 5.77 11.36
C ALA A 159 -10.26 5.90 10.85
N GLU A 160 -11.06 6.70 11.55
CA GLU A 160 -12.34 7.19 11.06
C GLU A 160 -12.21 8.68 10.81
N VAL A 161 -12.40 9.11 9.56
CA VAL A 161 -12.23 10.50 9.12
C VAL A 161 -13.57 11.02 8.64
N GLY A 162 -14.04 12.15 9.17
CA GLY A 162 -15.32 12.75 8.84
C GLY A 162 -15.21 14.20 8.37
N ALA A 163 -16.32 14.71 7.85
CA ALA A 163 -16.48 16.11 7.42
C ALA A 163 -15.46 16.56 6.35
N VAL A 164 -15.14 15.65 5.42
CA VAL A 164 -14.33 15.94 4.23
C VAL A 164 -15.24 16.01 3.00
N PRO A 165 -15.07 16.99 2.08
CA PRO A 165 -15.88 17.09 0.88
C PRO A 165 -15.85 15.83 0.00
N ALA A 166 -17.00 15.46 -0.55
CA ALA A 166 -17.10 14.33 -1.47
C ALA A 166 -16.30 14.59 -2.76
N GLY A 167 -15.63 13.55 -3.26
CA GLY A 167 -14.77 13.62 -4.43
C GLY A 167 -13.31 13.95 -4.12
N GLU A 168 -12.97 14.27 -2.86
CA GLU A 168 -11.58 14.53 -2.48
C GLU A 168 -10.78 13.22 -2.42
N GLU A 169 -9.61 13.20 -3.08
CA GLU A 169 -8.61 12.13 -2.96
C GLU A 169 -7.73 12.42 -1.75
N CYS A 170 -7.81 11.55 -0.75
CA CYS A 170 -7.17 11.73 0.55
C CYS A 170 -6.23 10.59 0.88
N ARG A 171 -5.27 10.86 1.77
CA ARG A 171 -4.36 9.86 2.34
C ARG A 171 -4.09 10.09 3.83
N LEU A 172 -3.82 9.00 4.52
CA LEU A 172 -3.28 9.00 5.87
C LEU A 172 -1.76 9.05 5.78
N VAL A 173 -1.14 9.88 6.61
CA VAL A 173 0.31 9.99 6.75
C VAL A 173 0.66 9.90 8.24
N VAL A 174 1.54 8.98 8.57
CA VAL A 174 2.13 8.85 9.91
C VAL A 174 3.38 9.72 9.96
N VAL A 175 3.48 10.57 10.97
CA VAL A 175 4.56 11.58 11.07
C VAL A 175 5.35 11.36 12.36
N ALA A 176 6.67 11.35 12.22
CA ALA A 176 7.61 11.24 13.33
C ALA A 176 7.94 12.62 13.94
N PRO A 177 8.52 12.68 15.16
CA PRO A 177 8.92 13.94 15.80
C PRO A 177 9.90 14.79 14.97
N ASP A 178 10.74 14.16 14.16
CA ASP A 178 11.72 14.79 13.26
C ASP A 178 11.10 15.31 11.96
N GLY A 179 9.80 15.06 11.74
CA GLY A 179 9.09 15.43 10.51
C GLY A 179 9.18 14.39 9.39
N THR A 180 9.78 13.22 9.61
CA THR A 180 9.72 12.09 8.67
C THR A 180 8.26 11.65 8.49
N ARG A 181 7.87 11.35 7.24
CA ARG A 181 6.47 11.13 6.84
C ARG A 181 6.34 9.83 6.07
N GLU A 182 5.46 8.96 6.54
CA GLU A 182 5.19 7.67 5.92
C GLU A 182 3.71 7.54 5.55
N PRO A 183 3.36 7.25 4.29
CA PRO A 183 1.97 7.03 3.91
C PRO A 183 1.42 5.75 4.58
N ALA A 184 0.20 5.85 5.12
CA ALA A 184 -0.47 4.75 5.82
C ALA A 184 -1.64 4.14 5.03
N GLY A 185 -2.29 4.92 4.17
CA GLY A 185 -3.47 4.49 3.41
C GLY A 185 -4.05 5.63 2.60
N SER A 186 -4.95 5.34 1.66
CA SER A 186 -5.62 6.35 0.83
C SER A 186 -7.07 5.98 0.55
N TRP A 187 -7.89 6.99 0.29
CA TRP A 187 -9.30 6.80 -0.05
C TRP A 187 -9.81 7.96 -0.92
N LEU A 188 -10.89 7.67 -1.65
CA LEU A 188 -11.72 8.70 -2.28
C LEU A 188 -12.92 8.96 -1.37
N THR A 189 -13.15 10.20 -0.99
CA THR A 189 -14.26 10.56 -0.11
C THR A 189 -15.59 10.41 -0.83
N SER A 190 -16.43 9.47 -0.41
CA SER A 190 -17.76 9.22 -1.00
C SER A 190 -18.91 9.20 0.00
N ALA A 191 -18.60 9.21 1.31
CA ALA A 191 -19.54 9.18 2.42
C ALA A 191 -19.15 10.27 3.43
N ASP A 192 -20.05 10.59 4.35
CA ASP A 192 -19.81 11.62 5.37
C ASP A 192 -18.65 11.25 6.32
N THR A 193 -18.43 9.94 6.52
CA THR A 193 -17.30 9.38 7.27
C THR A 193 -16.64 8.26 6.47
N ALA A 194 -15.32 8.32 6.34
CA ALA A 194 -14.47 7.28 5.79
C ALA A 194 -13.81 6.49 6.92
N VAL A 195 -13.93 5.16 6.88
CA VAL A 195 -13.17 4.26 7.74
C VAL A 195 -12.02 3.68 6.93
N VAL A 196 -10.79 3.87 7.40
CA VAL A 196 -9.57 3.55 6.67
C VAL A 196 -8.64 2.71 7.54
N ASP A 197 -8.35 1.50 7.08
CA ASP A 197 -7.31 0.64 7.65
C ASP A 197 -6.04 0.72 6.79
N GLY A 198 -4.89 0.80 7.46
CA GLY A 198 -3.62 1.08 6.82
C GLY A 198 -2.40 0.58 7.58
N ALA A 199 -1.22 0.79 7.01
CA ALA A 199 0.07 0.48 7.61
C ALA A 199 1.15 1.46 7.16
N ALA A 200 2.06 1.83 8.07
CA ALA A 200 3.19 2.71 7.77
C ALA A 200 4.51 2.09 8.24
N LEU A 201 5.56 2.23 7.43
CA LEU A 201 6.92 1.77 7.73
C LEU A 201 7.60 2.74 8.72
N MET A 202 7.09 2.79 9.95
CA MET A 202 7.62 3.64 11.00
C MET A 202 7.72 2.85 12.30
N ASP A 203 8.85 2.99 13.00
CA ASP A 203 9.03 2.38 14.31
C ASP A 203 7.88 2.82 15.24
N PRO A 204 7.20 1.88 15.93
CA PRO A 204 6.10 2.22 16.81
C PRO A 204 6.42 3.23 17.91
N ALA A 205 7.67 3.33 18.37
CA ALA A 205 8.09 4.35 19.34
C ALA A 205 8.29 5.74 18.72
N SER A 206 8.43 5.81 17.39
CA SER A 206 8.73 7.03 16.65
C SER A 206 7.49 7.72 16.04
N VAL A 207 6.28 7.17 16.18
CA VAL A 207 5.08 7.88 15.70
C VAL A 207 4.71 9.01 16.66
N ALA A 208 4.61 10.24 16.17
CA ALA A 208 4.17 11.40 16.95
C ALA A 208 2.71 11.81 16.67
N ARG A 209 2.27 11.66 15.41
CA ARG A 209 0.91 12.04 14.99
C ARG A 209 0.52 11.31 13.71
N VAL A 210 -0.79 11.26 13.46
CA VAL A 210 -1.37 10.82 12.18
C VAL A 210 -2.08 12.01 11.55
N GLN A 211 -1.88 12.21 10.25
CA GLN A 211 -2.50 13.27 9.46
C GLN A 211 -3.38 12.66 8.39
N ALA A 212 -4.56 13.24 8.19
CA ALA A 212 -5.33 13.09 6.97
C ALA A 212 -5.05 14.30 6.09
N GLU A 213 -4.67 14.07 4.84
CA GLU A 213 -4.38 15.13 3.88
C GLU A 213 -4.87 14.78 2.48
N THR A 214 -5.09 15.81 1.67
CA THR A 214 -5.42 15.64 0.25
C THR A 214 -4.16 15.32 -0.55
N TYR A 215 -4.30 14.73 -1.73
CA TYR A 215 -3.17 14.54 -2.65
C TYR A 215 -2.57 15.87 -3.16
N ALA A 216 -3.32 16.98 -3.05
CA ALA A 216 -2.82 18.32 -3.30
C ALA A 216 -1.95 18.89 -2.16
N GLY A 217 -1.77 18.14 -1.06
CA GLY A 217 -0.91 18.51 0.07
C GLY A 217 -1.60 19.38 1.14
N GLN A 218 -2.92 19.55 1.08
CA GLN A 218 -3.67 20.22 2.14
C GLN A 218 -3.87 19.27 3.31
N ILE A 219 -3.36 19.63 4.49
CA ILE A 219 -3.65 18.90 5.73
C ILE A 219 -5.10 19.21 6.12
N LEU A 220 -5.92 18.16 6.23
CA LEU A 220 -7.31 18.25 6.62
C LEU A 220 -7.46 18.22 8.14
N VAL A 221 -6.79 17.26 8.79
CA VAL A 221 -6.80 17.12 10.25
C VAL A 221 -5.54 16.37 10.71
N SER A 222 -5.03 16.74 11.88
CA SER A 222 -3.83 16.19 12.48
C SER A 222 -4.11 15.73 13.91
N VAL A 223 -3.90 14.45 14.19
CA VAL A 223 -4.19 13.85 15.50
C VAL A 223 -2.88 13.37 16.15
N PRO A 224 -2.48 13.94 17.31
CA PRO A 224 -1.36 13.41 18.08
C PRO A 224 -1.74 12.05 18.70
N VAL A 225 -0.78 11.12 18.78
CA VAL A 225 -0.97 9.77 19.32
C VAL A 225 0.16 9.36 20.26
#